data_AF-A0A420X0L9-F1
#
_entry.id   AF-A0A420X0L9-F1
#
_cell.length_a   1.000
_cell.length_b   1.000
_cell.length_c   1.000
_cell.angle_alpha   90.00
_cell.angle_beta   90.00
_cell.angle_gamma   90.00
#
_symmetry.space_group_name_H-M   'P 1'
#
loop_
_entity.id
_entity.type
_entity.pdbx_description
1 polymer ?
#
loop_
_entity_poly.entity_id
_entity_poly.type
_entity_poly.pdbx_seq_one_letter_code
_entity_poly.pdbx_strand_id
1 'polypeptide(L)'
;MARQDVFGRLAQQIGERLQDASHAPEEIQRTVHGAMRGAFDRLELVSREDFDVMMEVLQRTRSRVEALEKQVADLEAALDEREGRTTPTTTARADQSETPADAPADDSADHDPTTR
;
A
#
# COMPACT_ATOMS: atom_id res chain seq x y z
N MET A 1 19.83 60.49 -3.51
CA MET A 1 21.27 60.40 -3.22
C MET A 1 21.59 59.41 -2.08
N ALA A 2 20.86 59.39 -0.96
CA ALA A 2 21.19 58.56 0.22
C ALA A 2 21.22 57.01 0.05
N ARG A 3 20.55 56.39 -0.94
CA ARG A 3 20.57 54.92 -1.12
C ARG A 3 21.87 54.39 -1.72
N GLN A 4 22.57 55.19 -2.53
CA GLN A 4 23.85 54.80 -3.11
C GLN A 4 24.96 54.77 -2.04
N ASP A 5 24.91 55.68 -1.06
CA ASP A 5 25.85 55.73 0.06
C ASP A 5 25.68 54.54 1.02
N VAL A 6 24.46 53.99 1.13
CA VAL A 6 24.19 52.80 1.94
C VAL A 6 24.79 51.55 1.28
N PHE A 7 24.66 51.42 -0.03
CA PHE A 7 25.31 50.34 -0.78
C PHE A 7 26.83 50.44 -0.75
N GLY A 8 27.39 51.65 -0.91
CA GLY A 8 28.83 51.88 -0.84
C GLY A 8 29.41 51.54 0.54
N ARG A 9 28.76 51.96 1.62
CA ARG A 9 29.19 51.62 2.99
C ARG A 9 29.06 50.14 3.29
N LEU A 10 28.01 49.48 2.80
CA LEU A 10 27.85 48.04 2.93
C LEU A 10 28.94 47.28 2.15
N ALA A 11 29.25 47.71 0.93
CA ALA A 11 30.33 47.13 0.13
C ALA A 11 31.69 47.34 0.78
N GLN A 12 31.96 48.52 1.34
CA GLN A 12 33.19 48.83 2.07
C GLN A 12 33.32 47.97 3.33
N GLN A 13 32.26 47.88 4.13
CA GLN A 13 32.23 47.10 5.37
C GLN A 13 32.31 45.58 5.11
N ILE A 14 31.72 45.09 4.02
CA ILE A 14 31.86 43.70 3.58
C ILE A 14 33.28 43.47 3.07
N GLY A 15 33.88 44.42 2.33
CA GLY A 15 35.25 44.35 1.85
C GLY A 15 36.27 44.28 2.98
N GLU A 16 36.13 45.12 4.01
CA GLU A 16 36.97 45.09 5.22
C GLU A 16 36.84 43.77 5.98
N ARG A 17 35.61 43.31 6.23
CA ARG A 17 35.40 42.02 6.91
C ARG A 17 35.88 40.82 6.11
N LEU A 18 35.80 40.89 4.77
CA LEU A 18 36.31 39.84 3.89
C LEU A 18 37.85 39.84 3.86
N GLN A 19 38.48 41.01 3.87
CA GLN A 19 39.93 41.14 3.97
C GLN A 19 40.42 40.64 5.33
N ASP A 20 39.80 41.06 6.44
CA ASP A 20 40.09 40.54 7.78
C ASP A 20 39.92 39.02 7.87
N ALA A 21 38.84 38.48 7.30
CA ALA A 21 38.62 37.03 7.23
C ALA A 21 39.69 36.33 6.37
N SER A 22 40.16 36.96 5.28
CA SER A 22 41.22 36.41 4.43
C SER A 22 42.59 36.38 5.10
N HIS A 23 42.80 37.20 6.13
CA HIS A 23 44.00 37.18 6.98
C HIS A 23 43.92 36.12 8.10
N ALA A 24 42.74 35.53 8.35
CA ALA A 24 42.50 34.49 9.35
C ALA A 24 41.89 33.22 8.70
N PRO A 25 42.69 32.43 7.96
CA PRO A 25 42.19 31.23 7.27
C PRO A 25 41.49 30.22 8.19
N GLU A 26 41.90 30.16 9.46
CA GLU A 26 41.26 29.32 10.48
C GLU A 26 39.80 29.74 10.78
N GLU A 27 39.50 31.04 10.72
CA GLU A 27 38.16 31.57 11.02
C GLU A 27 37.18 31.30 9.85
N ILE A 28 37.66 31.42 8.61
CA ILE A 28 36.92 30.97 7.42
C ILE A 28 36.67 29.46 7.50
N GLN A 29 37.69 28.67 7.82
CA GLN A 29 37.56 27.21 7.96
C GLN A 29 36.51 26.84 9.02
N ARG A 30 36.53 27.53 10.17
CA ARG A 30 35.56 27.33 11.25
C ARG A 30 34.13 27.69 10.83
N THR A 31 33.98 28.78 10.08
CA THR A 31 32.68 29.23 9.54
C THR A 31 32.13 28.25 8.51
N VAL A 32 32.96 27.79 7.58
CA VAL A 32 32.58 26.79 6.55
C VAL A 32 32.22 25.45 7.20
N HIS A 33 33.02 24.98 8.17
CA HIS A 33 32.75 23.75 8.88
C HIS A 33 31.45 23.83 9.70
N GLY A 34 31.18 24.97 10.34
CA GLY A 34 29.91 25.24 11.01
C GLY A 34 28.71 25.26 10.06
N ALA A 35 28.87 25.87 8.89
CA ALA A 35 27.83 25.89 7.85
C ALA A 35 27.55 24.49 7.27
N MET A 36 28.59 23.67 7.07
CA MET A 36 28.45 22.27 6.64
C MET A 36 27.74 21.42 7.70
N ARG A 37 28.13 21.53 8.97
CA ARG A 37 27.48 20.80 10.06
C ARG A 37 26.02 21.19 10.19
N GLY A 38 25.71 22.49 10.16
CA GLY A 38 24.34 22.98 10.13
C GLY A 38 23.58 22.68 8.83
N ALA A 39 24.26 22.34 7.73
CA ALA A 39 23.62 21.82 6.52
C ALA A 39 23.28 20.33 6.68
N PHE A 40 24.17 19.53 7.27
CA PHE A 40 23.90 18.13 7.61
C PHE A 40 22.78 17.97 8.62
N ASP A 41 22.67 18.85 9.62
CA ASP A 41 21.54 18.84 10.58
C ASP A 41 20.21 19.23 9.93
N ARG A 42 20.25 19.96 8.79
CA ARG A 42 19.07 20.33 7.99
C ARG A 42 18.71 19.29 6.95
N LEU A 43 19.60 18.35 6.65
CA LEU A 43 19.28 17.17 5.88
C LEU A 43 18.68 16.17 6.88
N GLU A 44 17.53 15.57 6.55
CA GLU A 44 16.93 14.49 7.34
C GLU A 44 17.79 13.22 7.22
N LEU A 45 19.02 13.28 7.74
CA LEU A 45 19.98 12.19 7.68
C LEU A 45 19.51 11.10 8.62
N VAL A 46 18.94 10.06 8.04
CA VAL A 46 18.75 8.79 8.74
C VAL A 46 20.10 8.12 8.81
N SER A 47 20.53 7.73 10.02
CA SER A 47 21.77 6.97 10.18
C SER A 47 21.64 5.64 9.44
N ARG A 48 22.79 5.09 9.00
CA ARG A 48 22.75 3.81 8.30
C ARG A 48 22.19 2.71 9.21
N GLU A 49 22.51 2.78 10.49
CA GLU A 49 22.03 1.88 11.51
C GLU A 49 20.51 1.94 11.65
N ASP A 50 19.91 3.13 11.70
CA ASP A 50 18.45 3.30 11.82
C ASP A 50 17.73 2.80 10.55
N PHE A 51 18.31 3.02 9.38
CA PHE A 51 17.78 2.50 8.12
C PHE A 51 17.75 0.97 8.11
N ASP A 52 18.83 0.33 8.56
CA ASP A 52 18.92 -1.13 8.63
C ASP A 52 17.88 -1.70 9.61
N VAL A 53 17.67 -1.04 10.76
CA VAL A 53 16.62 -1.42 11.73
C VAL A 53 15.22 -1.32 11.11
N MET A 54 14.90 -0.22 10.43
CA MET A 54 13.60 -0.06 9.76
C MET A 54 13.38 -1.14 8.69
N MET A 55 14.44 -1.51 7.96
CA MET A 55 14.38 -2.58 6.96
C MET A 55 14.09 -3.94 7.59
N GLU A 56 14.72 -4.27 8.72
CA GLU A 56 14.46 -5.50 9.47
C GLU A 56 12.99 -5.55 9.94
N VAL A 57 12.49 -4.44 10.49
CA VAL A 57 11.08 -4.33 10.93
C VAL A 57 10.13 -4.52 9.75
N LEU A 58 10.43 -3.93 8.59
CA LEU A 58 9.66 -4.10 7.36
C LEU A 58 9.62 -5.56 6.91
N GLN A 59 10.77 -6.24 6.88
CA GLN A 59 10.86 -7.65 6.51
C GLN A 59 10.04 -8.54 7.45
N ARG A 60 10.16 -8.32 8.76
CA ARG A 60 9.39 -9.04 9.78
C ARG A 60 7.89 -8.81 9.63
N THR A 61 7.49 -7.58 9.35
CA THR A 61 6.07 -7.22 9.17
C THR A 61 5.52 -7.90 7.93
N ARG A 62 6.26 -7.89 6.81
CA ARG A 62 5.87 -8.59 5.59
C ARG A 62 5.69 -10.09 5.83
N SER A 63 6.65 -10.74 6.48
CA SER A 63 6.55 -12.17 6.81
C SER A 63 5.33 -12.46 7.69
N ARG A 64 5.02 -11.59 8.66
CA ARG A 64 3.83 -11.75 9.51
C ARG A 64 2.53 -11.57 8.73
N VAL A 65 2.48 -10.63 7.78
CA VAL A 65 1.32 -10.41 6.91
C VAL A 65 1.09 -11.65 6.04
N GLU A 66 2.12 -12.15 5.35
CA GLU A 66 2.02 -13.36 4.51
C GLU A 66 1.54 -14.58 5.33
N ALA A 67 2.01 -14.74 6.56
CA ALA A 67 1.56 -15.81 7.46
C ALA A 67 0.10 -15.67 7.91
N LEU A 68 -0.38 -14.45 8.11
CA LEU A 68 -1.77 -14.18 8.49
C LEU A 68 -2.70 -14.34 7.29
N GLU A 69 -2.31 -13.87 6.11
CA GLU A 69 -3.05 -14.09 4.86
C GLU A 69 -3.25 -15.57 4.60
N LYS A 70 -2.20 -16.39 4.81
CA LYS A 70 -2.33 -17.85 4.72
C LYS A 70 -3.32 -18.42 5.74
N GLN A 71 -3.23 -18.01 7.01
CA GLN A 71 -4.15 -18.49 8.04
C GLN A 71 -5.61 -18.12 7.73
N VAL A 72 -5.85 -16.93 7.19
CA VAL A 72 -7.19 -16.51 6.76
C VAL A 72 -7.67 -17.39 5.61
N ALA A 73 -6.85 -17.61 4.58
CA ALA A 73 -7.22 -18.48 3.46
C ALA A 73 -7.52 -19.93 3.91
N ASP A 74 -6.72 -20.48 4.82
CA ASP A 74 -6.95 -21.82 5.38
C ASP A 74 -8.28 -21.88 6.18
N LEU A 75 -8.63 -20.82 6.91
CA LEU A 75 -9.88 -20.71 7.65
C LEU A 75 -11.09 -20.54 6.72
N GLU A 76 -10.98 -19.71 5.69
CA GLU A 76 -12.02 -19.52 4.67
C GLU A 76 -12.33 -20.85 3.96
N ALA A 77 -11.29 -21.59 3.54
CA ALA A 77 -11.47 -22.91 2.94
C ALA A 77 -12.15 -23.92 3.88
N ALA A 78 -11.76 -23.94 5.16
CA ALA A 78 -12.38 -24.83 6.15
C ALA A 78 -13.86 -24.50 6.41
N LEU A 79 -14.24 -23.22 6.32
CA LEU A 79 -15.63 -22.78 6.43
C LEU A 79 -16.44 -23.21 5.20
N ASP A 80 -15.92 -23.02 3.99
CA ASP A 80 -16.56 -23.45 2.74
C ASP A 80 -16.78 -24.98 2.74
N GLU A 81 -15.78 -25.75 3.17
CA GLU A 81 -15.91 -27.20 3.32
C GLU A 81 -16.97 -27.59 4.36
N ARG A 82 -17.16 -26.79 5.40
CA ARG A 82 -18.18 -27.03 6.42
C ARG A 82 -19.58 -26.68 5.90
N GLU A 83 -19.71 -25.60 5.14
CA GLU A 83 -20.97 -25.19 4.53
C GLU A 83 -21.41 -26.18 3.44
N GLY A 84 -20.47 -26.64 2.60
CA GLY A 84 -20.69 -27.70 1.62
C GLY A 84 -21.04 -29.07 2.23
N ARG A 85 -20.66 -29.34 3.48
CA ARG A 85 -21.07 -30.54 4.24
C ARG A 85 -22.42 -30.41 4.94
N THR A 86 -22.99 -29.22 5.03
CA THR A 86 -24.31 -28.99 5.65
C THR A 86 -25.48 -29.03 4.68
N THR A 87 -25.25 -29.21 3.38
CA THR A 87 -26.30 -29.37 2.35
C THR A 87 -26.68 -30.80 1.93
N PRO A 88 -26.41 -31.92 2.66
CA PRO A 88 -27.09 -33.17 2.39
C PRO A 88 -28.28 -33.29 3.35
N THR A 89 -29.44 -32.73 3.01
CA THR A 89 -30.79 -33.22 3.35
C THR A 89 -31.80 -32.10 3.13
N THR A 90 -32.48 -32.17 1.99
CA THR A 90 -33.88 -31.76 1.72
C THR A 90 -33.95 -31.20 0.30
N THR A 91 -33.91 -32.09 -0.70
CA THR A 91 -34.66 -32.03 -1.98
C THR A 91 -34.28 -33.29 -2.77
N ALA A 92 -34.67 -34.45 -2.23
CA ALA A 92 -34.66 -35.73 -2.94
C ALA A 92 -35.78 -36.60 -2.38
N ARG A 93 -37.00 -36.05 -2.33
CA ARG A 93 -38.24 -36.80 -2.13
C ARG A 93 -39.38 -36.14 -2.89
N ALA A 94 -39.21 -36.08 -4.20
CA ALA A 94 -40.27 -35.85 -5.17
C ALA A 94 -40.02 -36.77 -6.36
N ASP A 95 -39.85 -38.06 -6.09
CA ASP A 95 -40.07 -39.09 -7.09
C ASP A 95 -40.58 -40.34 -6.38
N GLN A 96 -41.57 -40.98 -6.99
CA GLN A 96 -42.30 -42.17 -6.54
C GLN A 96 -43.44 -41.92 -5.54
N SER A 97 -44.64 -41.70 -6.07
CA SER A 97 -45.80 -42.60 -5.89
C SER A 97 -47.05 -42.02 -6.56
N GLU A 98 -47.28 -42.34 -7.83
CA GLU A 98 -48.64 -42.52 -8.38
C GLU A 98 -48.58 -43.19 -9.77
N THR A 99 -48.76 -44.52 -9.76
CA THR A 99 -49.31 -45.27 -10.89
C THR A 99 -50.26 -46.30 -10.29
N PRO A 100 -51.55 -46.25 -10.64
CA PRO A 100 -52.18 -47.39 -11.33
C PRO A 100 -53.06 -46.90 -12.50
N ALA A 101 -52.84 -47.40 -13.72
CA ALA A 101 -53.55 -48.54 -14.31
C ALA A 101 -55.07 -48.32 -14.51
N ASP A 102 -55.49 -48.01 -15.74
CA ASP A 102 -56.36 -48.85 -16.60
C ASP A 102 -56.80 -48.05 -17.85
N ALA A 103 -56.84 -48.69 -19.02
CA ALA A 103 -57.27 -48.09 -20.30
C ALA A 103 -58.78 -48.32 -20.52
N PRO A 104 -59.49 -47.62 -21.44
CA PRO A 104 -59.35 -47.89 -22.87
C PRO A 104 -59.53 -46.66 -23.81
N ALA A 105 -59.35 -46.95 -25.10
CA ALA A 105 -59.31 -46.09 -26.28
C ALA A 105 -60.53 -45.18 -26.54
N ASP A 106 -60.29 -44.03 -27.20
CA ASP A 106 -61.03 -43.52 -28.37
C ASP A 106 -60.22 -42.36 -29.00
N ASP A 107 -59.59 -42.58 -30.15
CA ASP A 107 -59.99 -42.08 -31.48
C ASP A 107 -60.38 -40.59 -31.56
N SER A 108 -59.53 -39.80 -32.23
CA SER A 108 -59.89 -38.79 -33.24
C SER A 108 -58.82 -37.70 -33.34
N ALA A 109 -58.29 -37.53 -34.57
CA ALA A 109 -58.04 -36.26 -35.29
C ALA A 109 -57.24 -35.14 -34.59
N ASP A 110 -56.45 -34.28 -35.21
CA ASP A 110 -55.96 -33.97 -36.56
C ASP A 110 -55.18 -32.65 -36.36
N HIS A 111 -54.18 -32.37 -37.21
CA HIS A 111 -53.54 -31.05 -37.42
C HIS A 111 -52.73 -30.39 -36.30
N ASP A 112 -51.65 -29.62 -36.51
CA ASP A 112 -50.63 -29.38 -37.55
C ASP A 112 -49.64 -28.39 -36.85
N PRO A 113 -48.31 -28.42 -37.10
CA PRO A 113 -47.36 -27.61 -36.37
C PRO A 113 -47.09 -26.29 -37.12
N THR A 114 -47.35 -25.12 -36.55
CA THR A 114 -46.66 -23.83 -36.86
C THR A 114 -47.20 -22.68 -35.98
N THR A 115 -46.32 -21.72 -35.64
CA THR A 115 -46.55 -20.32 -35.18
C THR A 115 -45.98 -20.12 -33.76
N ARG A 116 -45.06 -19.20 -33.44
CA ARG A 116 -44.31 -18.13 -34.12
C ARG A 116 -43.19 -17.68 -33.18
#